data_AF-A0A8E1WAG5-F1
#
_entry.id   AF-A0A8E1WAG5-F1
#
_cell.length_a   1.000
_cell.length_b   1.000
_cell.length_c   1.000
_cell.angle_alpha   90.00
_cell.angle_beta   90.00
_cell.angle_gamma   90.00
#
_symmetry.space_group_name_H-M   'P 1'
#
loop_
_entity.id
_entity.type
_entity.pdbx_description
1 polymer ?
#
loop_
_entity_poly.entity_id
_entity_poly.type
_entity_poly.pdbx_seq_one_letter_code
_entity_poly.pdbx_strand_id
1 'polypeptide(L)'
;MEVQNPAAGSTYGSLLLQAAGVLRLRYVECRRDTSLSPEAAIELATVFEALAQGEPAFDQIDPKEAIALANRLIDDDHPELSHLWPTTR
;
A
#
# COMPACT_ATOMS: atom_id res chain seq x y z
N MET A 1 -30.04 -7.14 5.24
CA MET A 1 -28.83 -7.95 5.47
C MET A 1 -28.09 -8.01 4.15
N GLU A 2 -27.18 -7.07 3.90
CA GLU A 2 -26.31 -7.16 2.73
C GLU A 2 -25.26 -8.23 3.00
N VAL A 3 -25.21 -9.19 2.08
CA VAL A 3 -24.31 -10.34 2.14
C VAL A 3 -22.92 -9.82 1.79
N GLN A 4 -22.03 -9.75 2.78
CA GLN A 4 -20.61 -9.50 2.55
C GLN A 4 -20.09 -10.60 1.61
N ASN A 5 -19.63 -10.19 0.44
CA ASN A 5 -19.18 -11.10 -0.61
C ASN A 5 -17.69 -11.45 -0.37
N PRO A 6 -17.36 -12.68 0.07
CA PRO A 6 -15.98 -13.04 0.45
C PRO A 6 -15.01 -13.07 -0.73
N ALA A 7 -15.52 -13.09 -1.97
CA ALA A 7 -14.69 -13.04 -3.18
C ALA A 7 -14.02 -11.68 -3.41
N ALA A 8 -14.62 -10.57 -2.92
CA ALA A 8 -13.99 -9.25 -2.98
C ALA A 8 -12.79 -9.13 -2.04
N GLY A 9 -12.82 -9.83 -0.89
CA GLY A 9 -11.70 -9.88 0.04
C GLY A 9 -10.42 -10.49 -0.55
N SER A 10 -10.55 -11.44 -1.49
CA SER A 10 -9.41 -12.13 -2.11
C SER A 10 -8.69 -11.30 -3.19
N THR A 11 -9.41 -10.53 -4.00
CA THR A 11 -8.79 -9.78 -5.11
C THR A 11 -8.13 -8.49 -4.66
N TYR A 12 -8.68 -7.80 -3.66
CA TYR A 12 -8.09 -6.55 -3.16
C TYR A 12 -7.02 -6.77 -2.10
N GLY A 13 -7.05 -7.90 -1.37
CA GLY A 13 -6.00 -8.24 -0.40
C GLY A 13 -4.60 -8.27 -1.02
N SER A 14 -4.46 -8.82 -2.23
CA SER A 14 -3.17 -8.84 -2.94
C SER A 14 -2.69 -7.44 -3.36
N LEU A 15 -3.59 -6.51 -3.67
CA LEU A 15 -3.27 -5.11 -3.98
C LEU A 15 -2.78 -4.38 -2.72
N LEU A 16 -3.48 -4.55 -1.60
CA LEU A 16 -3.12 -3.92 -0.33
C LEU A 16 -1.77 -4.44 0.18
N LEU A 17 -1.51 -5.75 0.05
CA LEU A 17 -0.20 -6.34 0.37
C LEU A 17 0.93 -5.79 -0.53
N GLN A 18 0.65 -5.57 -1.82
CA GLN A 18 1.62 -4.94 -2.73
C GLN A 18 1.92 -3.50 -2.30
N ALA A 19 0.90 -2.70 -1.99
CA ALA A 19 1.08 -1.33 -1.50
C ALA A 19 1.87 -1.29 -0.18
N ALA A 20 1.61 -2.20 0.75
CA ALA A 20 2.38 -2.35 1.98
C ALA A 20 3.87 -2.68 1.70
N GLY A 21 4.14 -3.55 0.73
CA GLY A 21 5.48 -3.88 0.28
C GLY A 21 6.23 -2.66 -0.29
N VAL A 22 5.56 -1.86 -1.13
CA VAL A 22 6.12 -0.61 -1.67
C VAL A 22 6.47 0.37 -0.54
N LEU A 23 5.57 0.55 0.43
CA LEU A 23 5.79 1.43 1.58
C LEU A 23 7.03 1.04 2.37
N ARG A 24 7.18 -0.26 2.71
CA ARG A 24 8.34 -0.77 3.44
C ARG A 24 9.64 -0.61 2.65
N LEU A 25 9.65 -1.02 1.39
CA LEU A 25 10.87 -0.96 0.58
C LEU A 25 11.32 0.49 0.35
N ARG A 26 10.40 1.38 -0.03
CA ARG A 26 10.74 2.73 -0.50
C ARG A 26 11.00 3.71 0.64
N TYR A 27 10.08 3.78 1.59
CA TYR A 27 10.08 4.82 2.62
C TYR A 27 10.81 4.39 3.89
N VAL A 28 10.87 3.08 4.16
CA VAL A 28 11.53 2.55 5.36
C VAL A 28 12.97 2.11 5.07
N GLU A 29 13.17 1.24 4.07
CA GLU A 29 14.48 0.67 3.75
C GLU A 29 15.33 1.58 2.87
N CYS A 30 14.81 2.03 1.73
CA CYS A 30 15.57 2.85 0.80
C CYS A 30 15.70 4.31 1.25
N ARG A 31 14.69 4.83 1.98
CA ARG A 31 14.59 6.24 2.45
C ARG A 31 14.89 7.28 1.36
N ARG A 32 14.63 6.94 0.10
CA ARG A 32 14.89 7.82 -1.05
C ARG A 32 13.79 8.84 -1.25
N ASP A 33 12.59 8.47 -0.80
CA ASP A 33 11.45 9.34 -0.78
C ASP A 33 11.26 9.88 0.65
N THR A 34 11.19 11.20 0.77
CA THR A 34 11.03 11.92 2.05
C THR A 34 9.65 12.57 2.18
N SER A 35 8.77 12.35 1.20
CA SER A 35 7.40 12.88 1.22
C SER A 35 6.55 12.25 2.33
N LEU A 36 6.90 11.05 2.78
CA LEU A 36 6.30 10.35 3.91
C LEU A 36 7.41 9.93 4.89
N SER A 37 7.18 10.12 6.20
CA SER A 37 8.15 9.66 7.21
C SER A 37 8.19 8.13 7.28
N PRO A 38 9.33 7.53 7.63
CA PRO A 38 9.44 6.07 7.79
C PRO A 38 8.42 5.50 8.77
N GLU A 39 8.13 6.20 9.86
CA GLU A 39 7.17 5.78 10.88
C GLU A 39 5.74 5.76 10.34
N ALA A 40 5.35 6.80 9.60
CA ALA A 40 4.04 6.87 8.96
C ALA A 40 3.89 5.80 7.86
N ALA A 41 4.96 5.51 7.13
CA ALA A 41 4.97 4.44 6.14
C ALA A 41 4.80 3.05 6.78
N ILE A 42 5.42 2.81 7.95
CA ILE A 42 5.24 1.57 8.72
C ILE A 42 3.80 1.41 9.19
N GLU A 43 3.22 2.47 9.78
CA GLU A 43 1.83 2.43 10.24
C GLU A 43 0.88 2.14 9.08
N LEU A 44 1.02 2.86 7.96
CA LEU A 44 0.16 2.67 6.81
C LEU A 44 0.31 1.28 6.17
N ALA A 45 1.54 0.76 6.08
CA ALA A 45 1.77 -0.61 5.60
C ALA A 45 1.08 -1.65 6.51
N THR A 46 1.13 -1.44 7.83
CA THR A 46 0.48 -2.32 8.82
C THR A 46 -1.04 -2.30 8.66
N VAL A 47 -1.63 -1.12 8.41
CA VAL A 47 -3.07 -1.00 8.14
C VAL A 47 -3.47 -1.76 6.88
N PHE A 48 -2.70 -1.66 5.78
CA PHE A 48 -2.98 -2.41 4.56
C PHE A 48 -2.88 -3.92 4.73
N GLU A 49 -1.90 -4.40 5.50
CA GLU A 49 -1.78 -5.83 5.82
C GLU A 49 -2.98 -6.33 6.64
N ALA A 50 -3.38 -5.57 7.65
CA ALA A 50 -4.52 -5.93 8.49
C ALA A 50 -5.86 -5.91 7.71
N LEU A 51 -6.04 -4.93 6.83
CA LEU A 51 -7.19 -4.89 5.91
C LEU A 51 -7.19 -6.09 4.95
N ALA A 52 -6.03 -6.48 4.42
CA ALA A 52 -5.90 -7.66 3.55
C ALA A 52 -6.21 -8.97 4.29
N GLN A 53 -5.95 -9.03 5.60
CA GLN A 53 -6.26 -10.16 6.47
C GLN A 53 -7.71 -10.19 6.97
N GLY A 54 -8.47 -9.10 6.74
CA GLY A 54 -9.85 -8.98 7.23
C GLY A 54 -9.92 -8.76 8.75
N GLU A 55 -8.95 -8.05 9.32
CA GLU A 55 -8.91 -7.77 10.75
C GLU A 55 -10.09 -6.87 11.19
N PRO A 56 -10.95 -7.29 12.14
CA PRO A 56 -12.17 -6.59 12.51
C PRO A 56 -11.96 -5.16 13.04
N ALA A 57 -10.75 -4.88 13.56
CA ALA A 57 -10.37 -3.55 14.02
C ALA A 57 -10.44 -2.49 12.92
N PHE A 58 -10.44 -2.90 11.64
CA PHE A 58 -10.42 -2.04 10.48
C PHE A 58 -11.71 -2.08 9.65
N ASP A 59 -12.78 -2.72 10.15
CA ASP A 59 -14.09 -2.83 9.47
C ASP A 59 -14.77 -1.47 9.21
N GLN A 60 -14.33 -0.41 9.89
CA GLN A 60 -14.82 0.96 9.68
C GLN A 60 -14.19 1.65 8.46
N ILE A 61 -13.11 1.10 7.90
CA ILE A 61 -12.43 1.67 6.73
C ILE A 61 -13.21 1.27 5.48
N ASP A 62 -13.58 2.26 4.66
CA ASP A 62 -14.21 1.98 3.37
C ASP A 62 -13.20 1.23 2.46
N PRO A 63 -13.52 0.00 2.02
CA PRO A 63 -12.65 -0.76 1.14
C PRO A 63 -12.29 0.00 -0.15
N LYS A 64 -13.20 0.82 -0.70
CA LYS A 64 -12.95 1.60 -1.92
C LYS A 64 -11.89 2.67 -1.70
N GLU A 65 -11.90 3.31 -0.53
CA GLU A 65 -10.90 4.30 -0.17
C GLU A 65 -9.51 3.65 -0.04
N ALA A 66 -9.44 2.51 0.64
CA ALA A 66 -8.21 1.74 0.78
C ALA A 66 -7.65 1.31 -0.58
N ILE A 67 -8.50 0.80 -1.48
CA ILE A 67 -8.14 0.42 -2.85
C ILE A 67 -7.65 1.64 -3.65
N ALA A 68 -8.35 2.76 -3.58
CA ALA A 68 -7.97 3.97 -4.31
C ALA A 68 -6.64 4.54 -3.80
N LEU A 69 -6.35 4.45 -2.50
CA LEU A 69 -5.07 4.83 -1.94
C LEU A 69 -3.96 3.87 -2.34
N ALA A 70 -4.19 2.56 -2.29
CA ALA A 70 -3.22 1.55 -2.69
C ALA A 70 -2.79 1.70 -4.15
N ASN A 71 -3.74 1.94 -5.06
CA ASN A 71 -3.42 2.21 -6.46
C ASN A 71 -2.57 3.48 -6.61
N ARG A 72 -2.95 4.59 -5.95
CA ARG A 72 -2.15 5.83 -6.00
C ARG A 72 -0.72 5.63 -5.51
N LEU A 73 -0.51 4.87 -4.43
CA LEU A 73 0.83 4.61 -3.89
C LEU A 73 1.70 3.73 -4.79
N ILE A 74 1.09 2.79 -5.51
CA ILE A 74 1.79 1.94 -6.46
C ILE A 74 2.08 2.70 -7.76
N ASP A 75 1.12 3.49 -8.24
CA ASP A 75 1.25 4.27 -9.47
C ASP A 75 2.18 5.49 -9.30
N ASP A 76 2.27 6.06 -8.10
CA ASP A 76 3.30 7.03 -7.70
C ASP A 76 4.66 6.33 -7.51
N ASP A 77 4.98 5.45 -8.46
CA ASP A 77 6.31 4.91 -8.66
C ASP A 77 7.17 6.10 -9.10
N HIS A 78 8.13 6.52 -8.28
CA HIS A 78 9.17 7.49 -8.61
C HIS A 78 10.36 6.75 -9.21
N PRO A 79 10.28 6.26 -10.47
CA PRO A 79 11.29 5.36 -10.99
C PRO A 79 12.64 6.06 -11.16
N GLU A 80 12.67 7.40 -11.23
CA GLU A 80 13.87 8.23 -11.23
C GLU A 80 14.74 8.06 -9.98
N LEU A 81 14.16 7.58 -8.87
CA LEU A 81 14.90 7.27 -7.65
C LEU A 81 15.57 5.89 -7.70
N SER A 82 15.31 5.09 -8.73
CA SER A 82 15.93 3.78 -8.92
C SER A 82 17.36 3.91 -9.45
N HIS A 83 18.27 3.06 -8.95
CA HIS A 83 19.62 2.95 -9.54
C HIS A 83 19.61 2.27 -10.92
N LEU A 84 18.52 1.60 -11.27
CA LEU A 84 18.32 1.03 -12.61
C LEU A 84 17.74 2.07 -13.59
N TRP A 85 17.36 3.26 -13.11
CA TRP A 85 16.83 4.29 -13.99
C TRP A 85 17.90 4.71 -14.99
N PRO A 86 17.57 4.80 -16.29
CA PRO A 86 18.54 5.16 -17.30
C PRO A 86 19.17 6.51 -16.99
N THR A 87 20.46 6.53 -16.73
CA THR A 87 21.25 7.75 -16.70
C THR A 87 21.68 8.03 -18.14
N THR A 88 20.73 8.37 -19.02
CA THR A 88 21.09 8.84 -20.36
C THR A 88 21.82 10.16 -20.19
N ARG A 89 23.12 10.11 -20.46
CA ARG A 89 24.01 11.26 -20.57
C ARG A 89 24.22 11.59 -22.04
#